data_AF-A0A382EXU4-F1
#
_entry.id   AF-A0A382EXU4-F1
#
_cell.length_a   1.000
_cell.length_b   1.000
_cell.length_c   1.000
_cell.angle_alpha   90.00
_cell.angle_beta   90.00
_cell.angle_gamma   90.00
#
_symmetry.space_group_name_H-M   'P 1'
#
loop_
_entity.id
_entity.type
_entity.pdbx_description
1 polymer ?
#
loop_
_entity_poly.entity_id
_entity_poly.type
_entity_poly.pdbx_seq_one_letter_code
_entity_poly.pdbx_strand_id
1 'polypeptide(L)'
;MAKDAPNKYEPQPVALDSDEAGNALALLSRVVESTNNLDQYMSPKAPPMARLEVLKWASQVRNGAKLELEEATWRDSYFSVGVKCADHKTNPTTHFFYMAKGPEEKLQLIGVRN
;
A
#
# COMPACT_ATOMS: atom_id res chain seq x y z
N MET A 1 10.44 -2.55 -39.30
CA MET A 1 9.91 -1.80 -38.14
C MET A 1 9.45 -2.84 -37.13
N ALA A 2 10.26 -3.12 -36.11
CA ALA A 2 9.84 -3.99 -35.01
C ALA A 2 8.73 -3.25 -34.26
N LYS A 3 7.58 -3.90 -34.10
CA LYS A 3 6.51 -3.40 -33.22
C LYS A 3 7.04 -3.59 -31.80
N ASP A 4 7.37 -2.49 -31.13
CA ASP A 4 7.68 -2.48 -29.70
C ASP A 4 6.50 -3.14 -28.96
N ALA A 5 6.70 -4.38 -28.51
CA ALA A 5 5.80 -5.00 -27.58
C ALA A 5 5.82 -4.13 -26.31
N PRO A 6 4.65 -3.74 -25.76
CA PRO A 6 4.64 -3.00 -24.51
C PRO A 6 5.40 -3.83 -23.49
N ASN A 7 6.47 -3.25 -22.96
CA ASN A 7 7.35 -3.90 -22.01
C ASN A 7 6.49 -4.29 -20.80
N LYS A 8 6.22 -5.59 -20.61
CA LYS A 8 5.34 -6.12 -19.54
C LYS A 8 5.78 -5.75 -18.12
N TYR A 9 6.94 -5.12 -18.00
CA TYR A 9 7.55 -4.67 -16.76
C TYR A 9 7.43 -3.16 -16.52
N GLU A 10 6.79 -2.42 -17.42
CA GLU A 10 6.59 -0.98 -17.21
C GLU A 10 5.58 -0.72 -16.08
N PRO A 11 5.91 0.20 -15.15
CA PRO A 11 4.97 0.61 -14.12
C PRO A 11 3.72 1.20 -14.75
N GLN A 12 2.56 0.66 -14.37
CA GLN A 12 1.26 1.15 -14.82
C GLN A 12 0.70 2.07 -13.74
N PRO A 13 0.74 3.40 -13.93
CA PRO A 13 0.17 4.33 -12.96
C PRO A 13 -1.33 4.09 -12.89
N VAL A 14 -1.85 4.09 -11.67
CA VAL A 14 -3.26 3.96 -11.35
C VAL A 14 -3.76 5.30 -10.85
N ALA A 15 -4.95 5.68 -11.30
CA ALA A 15 -5.56 6.91 -10.84
C ALA A 15 -5.86 6.83 -9.33
N LEU A 16 -5.53 7.88 -8.58
CA LEU A 16 -5.67 7.90 -7.11
C LEU A 16 -7.13 7.82 -6.66
N ASP A 17 -8.07 8.14 -7.54
CA ASP A 17 -9.52 8.06 -7.38
C ASP A 17 -10.12 6.73 -7.89
N SER A 18 -9.29 5.80 -8.37
CA SER A 18 -9.75 4.46 -8.74
C SER A 18 -10.22 3.65 -7.52
N ASP A 19 -11.09 2.68 -7.77
CA ASP A 19 -11.57 1.76 -6.74
C ASP A 19 -10.40 1.00 -6.09
N GLU A 20 -9.38 0.59 -6.85
CA GLU A 20 -8.20 -0.08 -6.32
C GLU A 20 -7.40 0.79 -5.36
N ALA A 21 -7.15 2.05 -5.76
CA ALA A 21 -6.44 3.00 -4.91
C ALA A 21 -7.26 3.28 -3.63
N GLY A 22 -8.57 3.52 -3.77
CA GLY A 22 -9.49 3.69 -2.65
C GLY A 22 -9.52 2.49 -1.70
N ASN A 23 -9.55 1.27 -2.24
CA ASN A 23 -9.51 0.02 -1.48
C ASN A 23 -8.19 -0.14 -0.71
N ALA A 24 -7.06 0.20 -1.33
CA ALA A 24 -5.75 0.16 -0.68
C ALA A 24 -5.66 1.16 0.49
N LEU A 25 -6.15 2.39 0.28
CA LEU A 25 -6.21 3.41 1.33
C LEU A 25 -7.12 2.98 2.48
N ALA A 26 -8.31 2.45 2.18
CA ALA A 26 -9.25 1.97 3.18
C ALA A 26 -8.65 0.82 4.02
N LEU A 27 -7.92 -0.10 3.39
CA LEU A 27 -7.19 -1.15 4.09
C LEU A 27 -6.14 -0.57 5.04
N LEU A 28 -5.34 0.37 4.58
CA LEU A 28 -4.31 1.03 5.40
C LEU A 28 -4.90 1.82 6.56
N SER A 29 -6.01 2.53 6.34
CA SER A 29 -6.73 3.22 7.41
C SER A 29 -7.21 2.26 8.49
N ARG A 30 -7.77 1.09 8.10
CA ARG A 30 -8.18 0.06 9.06
C ARG A 30 -7.00 -0.51 9.85
N VAL A 31 -5.83 -0.67 9.22
CA VAL A 31 -4.61 -1.14 9.88
C VAL A 31 -4.12 -0.12 10.91
N VAL A 32 -4.21 1.18 10.62
CA VAL A 32 -3.90 2.26 11.57
C VAL A 32 -4.91 2.32 12.72
N GLU A 33 -6.20 2.18 12.42
CA GLU A 33 -7.26 2.15 13.45
C GLU A 33 -7.10 0.96 14.39
N SER A 34 -6.75 -0.21 13.85
CA SER A 34 -6.52 -1.40 14.63
C SER A 34 -5.55 -2.37 13.96
N THR A 35 -4.43 -2.61 14.62
CA THR A 35 -3.46 -3.63 14.21
C THR A 35 -3.90 -5.07 14.54
N ASN A 36 -5.03 -5.25 15.25
CA ASN A 36 -5.50 -6.57 15.69
C ASN A 36 -5.85 -7.49 14.51
N ASN A 37 -6.26 -6.92 13.38
CA ASN A 37 -6.63 -7.67 12.17
C ASN A 37 -5.56 -7.60 11.08
N LEU A 38 -4.34 -7.15 11.40
CA LEU A 38 -3.27 -7.01 10.40
C LEU A 38 -2.99 -8.33 9.66
N ASP A 39 -3.05 -9.46 10.36
CA ASP A 39 -2.79 -10.77 9.77
C ASP A 39 -3.85 -11.19 8.73
N GLN A 40 -5.04 -10.59 8.74
CA GLN A 40 -6.08 -10.81 7.71
C GLN A 40 -5.81 -10.00 6.44
N TYR A 41 -5.09 -8.88 6.56
CA TYR A 41 -4.74 -7.99 5.47
C TYR A 41 -3.36 -8.30 4.88
N MET A 42 -2.52 -9.03 5.60
CA MET A 42 -1.19 -9.45 5.14
C MET A 42 -1.29 -10.71 4.28
N SER A 43 -0.48 -10.76 3.22
CA SER A 43 -0.34 -11.97 2.42
C SER A 43 0.40 -13.05 3.23
N PRO A 44 0.00 -14.33 3.13
CA PRO A 44 0.75 -15.42 3.75
C PRO A 44 2.18 -15.58 3.20
N LYS A 45 2.46 -14.98 2.03
CA LYS A 45 3.79 -14.94 1.41
C LYS A 45 4.62 -13.73 1.86
N ALA A 46 4.05 -12.83 2.66
CA ALA A 46 4.76 -11.64 3.12
C ALA A 46 5.89 -12.03 4.09
N PRO A 47 7.08 -11.40 4.00
CA PRO A 47 8.15 -11.67 4.93
C PRO A 47 7.78 -11.23 6.35
N PRO A 48 8.24 -11.91 7.41
CA PRO A 48 7.95 -11.52 8.80
C PRO A 48 8.36 -10.07 9.12
N MET A 49 9.42 -9.58 8.45
CA MET A 49 9.88 -8.20 8.61
C MET A 49 8.87 -7.18 8.08
N ALA A 50 8.16 -7.48 6.98
CA ALA A 50 7.11 -6.59 6.47
C ALA A 50 6.01 -6.36 7.51
N ARG A 51 5.64 -7.40 8.26
CA ARG A 51 4.66 -7.29 9.35
C ARG A 51 5.13 -6.32 10.42
N LEU A 52 6.39 -6.44 10.86
CA LEU A 52 6.96 -5.57 11.88
C LEU A 52 7.03 -4.12 11.41
N GLU A 53 7.38 -3.88 10.14
CA GLU A 53 7.43 -2.55 9.58
C GLU A 53 6.04 -1.92 9.45
N VAL A 54 5.03 -2.68 9.03
CA VAL A 54 3.64 -2.20 8.99
C VAL A 54 3.11 -1.90 10.39
N LEU A 55 3.40 -2.75 11.39
CA LEU A 55 3.05 -2.47 12.79
C LEU A 55 3.75 -1.22 13.32
N LYS A 56 5.04 -1.07 13.03
CA LYS A 56 5.83 0.10 13.42
C LYS A 56 5.25 1.36 12.78
N TRP A 57 4.93 1.33 11.50
CA TRP A 57 4.26 2.43 10.84
C TRP A 57 2.90 2.73 11.47
N ALA A 58 2.03 1.73 11.62
CA ALA A 58 0.69 1.92 12.19
C ALA A 58 0.72 2.52 13.61
N SER A 59 1.71 2.13 14.43
CA SER A 59 1.93 2.73 15.76
C SER A 59 2.54 4.13 15.74
N GLN A 60 3.25 4.51 14.67
CA GLN A 60 3.75 5.87 14.46
C GLN A 60 2.64 6.81 13.99
N VAL A 61 1.67 6.28 13.24
CA VAL A 61 0.48 7.03 12.83
C VAL A 61 -0.43 7.21 14.04
N ARG A 62 -0.73 8.47 14.42
CA ARG A 62 -1.68 8.73 15.51
C ARG A 62 -3.05 8.18 15.14
N ASN A 63 -3.75 7.63 16.14
CA ASN A 63 -5.13 7.20 15.97
C ASN A 63 -5.99 8.40 15.52
N GLY A 64 -6.70 8.26 14.40
CA GLY A 64 -7.45 9.34 13.76
C GLY A 64 -6.67 10.21 12.77
N ALA A 65 -5.39 9.91 12.50
CA ALA A 65 -4.63 10.62 11.48
C ALA A 65 -5.21 10.36 10.09
N LYS A 66 -5.33 11.43 9.30
CA LYS A 66 -5.82 11.34 7.93
C LYS A 66 -4.71 10.85 7.01
N LEU A 67 -4.92 9.69 6.41
CA LEU A 67 -4.07 9.15 5.36
C LEU A 67 -4.47 9.73 4.00
N GLU A 68 -3.50 10.10 3.19
CA GLU A 68 -3.72 10.57 1.81
C GLU A 68 -2.82 9.78 0.86
N LEU A 69 -3.40 9.32 -0.25
CA LEU A 69 -2.64 8.69 -1.33
C LEU A 69 -1.89 9.76 -2.12
N GLU A 70 -0.61 9.53 -2.37
CA GLU A 70 0.20 10.32 -3.28
C GLU A 70 0.48 9.59 -4.59
N GLU A 71 0.67 8.28 -4.52
CA GLU A 71 1.02 7.48 -5.68
C GLU A 71 0.28 6.14 -5.62
N ALA A 72 -0.13 5.64 -6.78
CA ALA A 72 -0.66 4.30 -6.95
C ALA A 72 -0.15 3.76 -8.28
N THR A 73 0.55 2.64 -8.26
CA THR A 73 1.23 2.11 -9.44
C THR A 73 1.25 0.58 -9.40
N TRP A 74 0.73 -0.07 -10.44
CA TRP A 74 0.92 -1.50 -10.66
C TRP A 74 2.29 -1.78 -11.27
N ARG A 75 2.97 -2.80 -10.75
CA ARG A 75 4.21 -3.34 -11.29
C ARG A 75 4.06 -4.84 -11.36
N ASP A 76 3.71 -5.34 -12.54
CA ASP A 76 3.49 -6.76 -12.82
C ASP A 76 2.47 -7.38 -11.84
N SER A 77 2.94 -8.11 -10.83
CA SER A 77 2.09 -8.82 -9.86
C SER A 77 1.84 -8.07 -8.55
N TYR A 78 2.40 -6.87 -8.35
CA TYR A 78 2.23 -6.10 -7.12
C TYR A 78 1.79 -4.66 -7.38
N PHE A 79 0.95 -4.18 -6.49
CA PHE A 79 0.44 -2.82 -6.44
C PHE A 79 1.21 -2.03 -5.41
N SER A 80 1.84 -0.96 -5.83
CA SER A 80 2.55 -0.03 -4.95
C SER A 80 1.66 1.19 -4.71
N VAL A 81 1.45 1.55 -3.44
CA VAL A 81 0.76 2.78 -3.07
C VAL A 81 1.62 3.61 -2.14
N GLY A 82 1.88 4.87 -2.52
CA GLY A 82 2.51 5.87 -1.68
C GLY A 82 1.46 6.55 -0.82
N VAL A 83 1.60 6.48 0.49
CA VAL A 83 0.67 7.08 1.45
C VAL A 83 1.41 8.05 2.36
N LYS A 84 0.86 9.26 2.49
CA LYS A 84 1.31 10.25 3.47
C LYS A 84 0.32 10.38 4.62
N CYS A 85 0.82 10.74 5.79
CA CYS A 85 0.00 11.14 6.92
C CYS A 85 -0.12 12.66 6.97
N ALA A 86 -1.33 13.19 6.76
CA ALA A 86 -1.57 14.63 6.69
C ALA A 86 -1.32 15.36 8.04
N ASP A 87 -1.29 14.65 9.16
CA ASP A 87 -1.06 15.23 10.50
C ASP A 87 0.41 15.61 10.78
N HIS A 88 1.36 15.17 9.94
CA HIS A 88 2.77 15.53 10.09
C HIS A 88 3.04 16.93 9.50
N LYS A 89 2.70 17.97 10.26
CA LYS A 89 2.92 19.40 9.89
C LYS A 89 4.37 19.80 9.60
N THR A 90 5.36 18.92 9.80
CA THR A 90 6.79 19.28 9.69
C THR A 90 7.60 18.40 8.74
N ASN A 91 7.07 17.28 8.24
CA ASN A 91 7.62 16.50 7.11
C ASN A 91 6.69 15.30 6.88
N PRO A 92 5.75 15.36 5.91
CA PRO A 92 4.98 14.19 5.55
C PRO A 92 5.93 13.19 4.87
N THR A 93 6.35 12.17 5.61
CA THR A 93 7.08 11.04 5.02
C THR A 93 6.07 10.22 4.21
N THR A 94 6.33 10.06 2.92
CA THR A 94 5.54 9.18 2.07
C THR A 94 6.02 7.74 2.27
N HIS A 95 5.13 6.89 2.75
CA HIS A 95 5.38 5.47 2.96
C HIS A 95 4.83 4.67 1.79
N PHE A 96 5.67 3.87 1.14
CA PHE A 96 5.27 3.03 0.02
C PHE A 96 4.85 1.66 0.51
N PHE A 97 3.57 1.34 0.40
CA PHE A 97 3.06 0.01 0.67
C PHE A 97 3.05 -0.79 -0.62
N TYR A 98 3.44 -2.05 -0.48
CA TYR A 98 3.35 -3.03 -1.55
C TYR A 98 2.23 -4.00 -1.20
N MET A 99 1.35 -4.21 -2.15
CA MET A 99 0.20 -5.10 -2.06
C MET A 99 0.23 -6.08 -3.23
N ALA A 100 -0.33 -7.26 -3.05
CA ALA A 100 -0.57 -8.21 -4.14
C ALA A 100 -2.06 -8.58 -4.17
N LYS A 101 -2.55 -9.02 -5.33
CA LYS A 101 -3.88 -9.65 -5.39
C LYS A 101 -3.82 -10.98 -4.66
N GLY A 102 -4.53 -11.06 -3.55
CA GLY A 102 -4.77 -12.29 -2.80
C GLY A 102 -5.89 -13.14 -3.40
N PRO A 103 -6.35 -14.16 -2.67
CA PRO A 103 -7.56 -14.90 -3.02
C PRO A 103 -8.76 -13.95 -3.15
N GLU A 104 -9.69 -14.23 -4.06
CA GLU A 104 -10.90 -13.42 -4.30
C GLU A 104 -10.62 -11.98 -4.80
N GLU A 105 -9.48 -11.76 -5.46
CA GLU A 105 -9.05 -10.44 -5.97
C GLU A 105 -8.88 -9.34 -4.92
N LYS A 106 -8.86 -9.71 -3.63
CA LYS A 106 -8.64 -8.76 -2.53
C LYS A 106 -7.17 -8.37 -2.43
N LEU A 107 -6.90 -7.09 -2.24
CA LEU A 107 -5.53 -6.60 -2.00
C LEU A 107 -5.02 -7.09 -0.64
N GLN A 108 -3.82 -7.64 -0.63
CA GLN A 108 -3.11 -8.09 0.56
C GLN A 108 -1.74 -7.42 0.64
N LEU A 109 -1.40 -6.90 1.82
CA LEU A 109 -0.10 -6.31 2.11
C LEU A 109 1.01 -7.36 2.02
N ILE A 110 2.05 -7.05 1.26
CA ILE A 110 3.26 -7.85 1.14
C ILE A 110 4.49 -7.13 1.72
N GLY A 111 4.41 -5.82 1.95
CA GLY A 111 5.53 -5.03 2.44
C GLY A 111 5.22 -3.55 2.59
N VAL A 112 6.11 -2.85 3.28
CA VAL A 112 6.18 -1.39 3.29
C VAL A 112 7.62 -0.97 3.10
N ARG A 113 7.85 0.18 2.47
CA ARG A 113 9.15 0.81 2.35
C ARG A 113 9.01 2.28 2.74
N ASN A 114 9.86 2.67 3.68
CA ASN A 114 9.98 4.04 4.16
C ASN A 114 11.10 4.78 3.43
#